data_AF-A0A1Q8LFQ5-F1
#
_entry.id   AF-A0A1Q8LFQ5-F1
#
_cell.length_a   1.000
_cell.length_b   1.000
_cell.length_c   1.000
_cell.angle_alpha   90.00
_cell.angle_beta   90.00
_cell.angle_gamma   90.00
#
_symmetry.space_group_name_H-M   'P 1'
#
loop_
_entity.id
_entity.type
_entity.pdbx_description
1 polymer ?
#
loop_
_entity_poly.entity_id
_entity_poly.type
_entity_poly.pdbx_seq_one_letter_code
_entity_poly.pdbx_strand_id
1 'polypeptide(L)'
;MSATAEHGIDVRVGNGAVEKMGKYISKLAFETAGGRWKRGKRGSRTPFQILADAIDTGNERDVALWQEWEQGSHGMQQLVWSNGLKQRCGVTEVKDEEIAEEDGGGELAGVLRPGAGRRSTRSRRT
;
A
#
# COMPACT_ATOMS: atom_id res chain seq x y z
N MET A 1 21.37 -10.65 -23.08
CA MET A 1 20.77 -11.93 -22.65
C MET A 1 19.26 -11.78 -22.75
N SER A 2 18.58 -12.72 -23.41
CA SER A 2 17.11 -12.74 -23.57
C SER A 2 16.47 -13.25 -22.27
N ALA A 3 15.32 -12.69 -21.89
CA ALA A 3 14.53 -13.20 -20.77
C ALA A 3 14.19 -14.68 -21.00
N THR A 4 14.52 -15.56 -20.05
CA THR A 4 14.18 -16.99 -20.12
C THR A 4 12.80 -17.19 -19.46
N ALA A 5 11.85 -17.69 -20.24
CA ALA A 5 10.48 -17.97 -19.79
C ALA A 5 10.40 -18.92 -18.59
N GLU A 6 11.46 -19.69 -18.35
CA GLU A 6 11.61 -20.66 -17.26
C GLU A 6 11.58 -20.05 -15.85
N HIS A 7 12.10 -18.83 -15.67
CA HIS A 7 12.25 -18.22 -14.35
C HIS A 7 11.37 -16.98 -14.14
N GLY A 8 10.68 -16.51 -15.18
CA GLY A 8 9.85 -15.30 -15.12
C GLY A 8 10.61 -14.01 -14.81
N ILE A 9 11.94 -14.01 -14.89
CA ILE A 9 12.80 -12.89 -14.54
C ILE A 9 13.52 -12.38 -15.80
N ASP A 10 13.34 -11.08 -16.09
CA ASP A 10 14.06 -10.36 -17.15
C ASP A 10 15.23 -9.57 -16.54
N VAL A 11 16.46 -10.09 -16.68
CA VAL A 11 17.68 -9.43 -16.19
C VAL A 11 18.31 -8.61 -17.31
N ARG A 12 18.35 -7.28 -17.13
CA ARG A 12 18.98 -6.36 -18.08
C ARG A 12 20.15 -5.62 -17.44
N VAL A 13 21.31 -5.67 -18.10
CA VAL A 13 22.47 -4.84 -17.73
C VAL A 13 22.29 -3.43 -18.31
N GLY A 14 22.17 -2.44 -17.44
CA GLY A 14 21.97 -1.05 -17.85
C GLY A 14 23.28 -0.29 -18.05
N ASN A 15 23.58 0.11 -19.30
CA ASN A 15 24.62 1.11 -19.57
C ASN A 15 24.07 2.53 -19.32
N GLY A 16 24.77 3.31 -18.48
CA GLY A 16 24.31 4.60 -17.93
C GLY A 16 23.63 4.47 -16.56
N ALA A 17 24.30 3.76 -15.64
CA ALA A 17 23.69 3.00 -14.56
C ALA A 17 22.80 3.79 -13.59
N VAL A 18 23.20 4.98 -13.13
CA VAL A 18 22.52 5.63 -12.00
C VAL A 18 21.13 6.15 -12.38
N GLU A 19 20.99 6.87 -13.49
CA GLU A 19 19.72 7.51 -13.84
C GLU A 19 18.67 6.51 -14.33
N LYS A 20 19.10 5.51 -15.11
CA LYS A 20 18.21 4.41 -15.54
C LYS A 20 17.81 3.53 -14.37
N MET A 21 18.75 3.21 -13.47
CA MET A 21 18.45 2.46 -12.24
C MET A 21 17.49 3.23 -11.33
N GLY A 22 17.69 4.53 -11.16
CA GLY A 22 16.79 5.39 -10.38
C GLY A 22 15.34 5.33 -10.92
N LYS A 23 15.17 5.38 -12.25
CA LYS A 23 13.84 5.23 -12.88
C LYS A 23 13.23 3.84 -12.64
N TYR A 24 14.02 2.77 -12.72
CA TYR A 24 13.55 1.41 -12.47
C TYR A 24 13.13 1.19 -11.01
N ILE A 25 13.95 1.63 -10.05
CA ILE A 25 13.62 1.54 -8.62
C ILE A 25 12.36 2.34 -8.31
N SER A 26 12.27 3.57 -8.84
CA SER A 26 11.09 4.43 -8.66
C SER A 26 9.82 3.78 -9.24
N LYS A 27 9.94 3.13 -10.40
CA LYS A 27 8.83 2.40 -11.01
C LYS A 27 8.40 1.21 -10.15
N LEU A 28 9.33 0.40 -9.66
CA LEU A 28 9.01 -0.73 -8.78
C LEU A 28 8.33 -0.26 -7.50
N ALA A 29 8.86 0.79 -6.86
CA ALA A 29 8.23 1.40 -5.70
C ALA A 29 6.79 1.85 -6.00
N PHE A 30 6.55 2.46 -7.16
CA PHE A 30 5.21 2.87 -7.58
C PHE A 30 4.30 1.68 -7.91
N GLU A 31 4.82 0.58 -8.46
CA GLU A 31 4.02 -0.62 -8.70
C GLU A 31 3.62 -1.32 -7.40
N THR A 32 4.51 -1.33 -6.41
CA THR A 32 4.25 -1.94 -5.09
C THR A 32 3.33 -1.08 -4.21
N ALA A 33 3.55 0.24 -4.15
CA ALA A 33 2.86 1.13 -3.21
C ALA A 33 1.87 2.10 -3.87
N GLY A 34 1.86 2.19 -5.21
CA GLY A 34 1.04 3.14 -5.97
C GLY A 34 -0.34 2.61 -6.36
N GLY A 35 -0.78 1.45 -5.84
CA GLY A 35 -2.08 0.86 -6.13
C GLY A 35 -3.25 1.84 -5.95
N ARG A 36 -3.16 2.74 -4.96
CA ARG A 36 -4.15 3.79 -4.69
C ARG A 36 -4.32 4.81 -5.83
N TRP A 37 -3.31 4.97 -6.68
CA TRP A 37 -3.34 5.88 -7.83
C TRP A 37 -3.86 5.21 -9.11
N LYS A 38 -4.10 3.89 -9.08
CA LYS A 38 -4.70 3.20 -10.22
C LYS A 38 -6.09 3.76 -10.49
N ARG A 39 -6.35 4.07 -11.76
CA ARG A 39 -7.67 4.51 -12.22
C ARG A 39 -8.46 3.34 -12.77
N GLY A 40 -9.77 3.37 -12.52
CA GLY A 40 -10.70 2.45 -13.14
C GLY A 40 -10.70 2.59 -14.67
N LYS A 41 -11.18 1.56 -15.36
CA LYS A 41 -11.23 1.48 -16.82
C LYS A 41 -12.68 1.43 -17.27
N ARG A 42 -12.98 1.87 -18.49
CA ARG A 42 -14.30 1.75 -19.12
C ARG A 42 -15.44 2.36 -18.27
N GLY A 43 -15.18 3.51 -17.66
CA GLY A 43 -16.18 4.20 -16.82
C GLY A 43 -16.29 3.68 -15.39
N SER A 44 -15.51 2.65 -14.99
CA SER A 44 -15.42 2.26 -13.58
C SER A 44 -14.54 3.23 -12.78
N ARG A 45 -14.74 3.24 -11.46
CA ARG A 45 -13.92 3.98 -10.48
C ARG A 45 -13.30 2.99 -9.50
N THR A 46 -12.09 3.25 -9.05
CA THR A 46 -11.50 2.49 -7.93
C THR A 46 -12.04 3.00 -6.59
N PRO A 47 -11.96 2.20 -5.51
CA PRO A 47 -12.37 2.65 -4.18
C PRO A 47 -11.73 3.97 -3.75
N PHE A 48 -10.45 4.20 -4.09
CA PHE A 48 -9.75 5.44 -3.78
C PHE A 48 -10.20 6.63 -4.62
N GLN A 49 -10.64 6.40 -5.87
CA GLN A 49 -11.30 7.45 -6.65
C GLN A 49 -12.66 7.81 -6.06
N ILE A 50 -13.43 6.81 -5.62
CA ILE A 50 -14.71 7.03 -4.94
C ILE A 50 -14.50 7.81 -3.64
N LEU A 51 -13.45 7.48 -2.85
CA LEU A 51 -13.09 8.24 -1.66
C LEU A 51 -12.74 9.71 -1.99
N ALA A 52 -11.93 9.93 -3.02
CA ALA A 52 -11.58 11.28 -3.45
C ALA A 52 -12.83 12.08 -3.84
N ASP A 53 -13.70 11.49 -4.67
CA ASP A 53 -14.96 12.11 -5.08
C ASP A 53 -15.87 12.40 -3.87
N ALA A 54 -15.94 11.48 -2.90
CA ALA A 54 -16.72 11.65 -1.67
C ALA A 54 -16.20 12.80 -0.80
N ILE A 55 -14.88 12.98 -0.70
CA ILE A 55 -14.26 14.09 0.04
C ILE A 55 -14.53 15.42 -0.66
N ASP A 56 -14.38 15.46 -1.98
CA ASP A 56 -14.49 16.69 -2.76
C ASP A 56 -15.94 17.18 -2.87
N THR A 57 -16.88 16.26 -3.08
CA THR A 57 -18.29 16.61 -3.37
C THR A 57 -19.22 16.45 -2.16
N GLY A 58 -18.85 15.62 -1.19
CA GLY A 58 -19.74 15.22 -0.09
C GLY A 58 -20.95 14.40 -0.54
N ASN A 59 -20.92 13.81 -1.74
CA ASN A 59 -22.03 13.02 -2.28
C ASN A 59 -22.31 11.78 -1.41
N GLU A 60 -23.52 11.69 -0.86
CA GLU A 60 -23.94 10.60 0.04
C GLU A 60 -23.77 9.21 -0.58
N ARG A 61 -23.95 9.08 -1.91
CA ARG A 61 -23.77 7.81 -2.60
C ARG A 61 -22.32 7.37 -2.61
N ASP A 62 -21.39 8.30 -2.84
CA ASP A 62 -19.96 7.98 -2.85
C ASP A 62 -19.45 7.70 -1.44
N VAL A 63 -20.00 8.38 -0.42
CA VAL A 63 -19.75 8.06 1.00
C VAL A 63 -20.23 6.64 1.34
N ALA A 64 -21.44 6.26 0.91
CA ALA A 64 -21.97 4.93 1.15
C ALA A 64 -21.15 3.83 0.46
N LEU A 65 -20.76 4.04 -0.80
CA LEU A 65 -19.88 3.12 -1.54
C LEU A 65 -18.52 2.96 -0.87
N TRP A 66 -17.96 4.05 -0.33
CA TRP A 66 -16.72 3.99 0.44
C TRP A 66 -16.89 3.16 1.72
N GLN A 67 -17.97 3.36 2.47
CA GLN A 67 -18.24 2.59 3.69
C GLN A 67 -18.41 1.10 3.43
N GLU A 68 -19.07 0.72 2.33
CA GLU A 68 -19.18 -0.68 1.91
C GLU A 68 -17.80 -1.28 1.63
N TRP A 69 -16.97 -0.57 0.87
CA TRP A 69 -15.62 -1.03 0.58
C TRP A 69 -14.75 -1.10 1.85
N GLU A 70 -14.82 -0.10 2.73
CA GLU A 70 -14.05 -0.06 3.98
C GLU A 70 -14.33 -1.29 4.86
N GLN A 71 -15.61 -1.61 5.07
CA GLN A 71 -16.04 -2.79 5.80
C GLN A 71 -15.56 -4.09 5.15
N GLY A 72 -15.71 -4.22 3.82
CA GLY A 72 -15.27 -5.40 3.08
C GLY A 72 -13.75 -5.53 2.99
N SER A 73 -13.03 -4.41 3.07
CA SER A 73 -11.56 -4.36 2.94
C SER A 73 -10.82 -4.62 4.25
N HIS A 74 -11.52 -4.53 5.37
CA HIS A 74 -10.92 -4.73 6.69
C HIS A 74 -10.31 -6.13 6.80
N GLY A 75 -9.01 -6.20 7.12
CA GLY A 75 -8.27 -7.46 7.20
C GLY A 75 -7.83 -8.04 5.85
N MET A 76 -8.10 -7.38 4.71
CA MET A 76 -7.58 -7.83 3.42
C MET A 76 -6.07 -7.65 3.36
N GLN A 77 -5.36 -8.75 3.08
CA GLN A 77 -3.92 -8.74 2.87
C GLN A 77 -3.57 -7.98 1.57
N GLN A 78 -2.98 -6.80 1.70
CA GLN A 78 -2.65 -5.93 0.55
C GLN A 78 -1.32 -6.30 -0.12
N LEU A 79 -0.38 -6.88 0.62
CA LEU A 79 0.93 -7.28 0.14
C LEU A 79 1.21 -8.71 0.58
N VAL A 80 1.59 -9.54 -0.40
CA VAL A 80 1.97 -10.93 -0.21
C VAL A 80 3.35 -11.16 -0.76
N TRP A 81 4.10 -12.02 -0.09
CA TRP A 81 5.32 -12.59 -0.65
C TRP A 81 4.94 -13.73 -1.58
N SER A 82 5.54 -13.79 -2.77
CA SER A 82 5.41 -15.00 -3.60
C SER A 82 6.11 -16.17 -2.90
N ASN A 83 5.64 -17.39 -3.20
CA ASN A 83 6.15 -18.61 -2.59
C ASN A 83 7.68 -18.70 -2.71
N GLY A 84 8.37 -18.83 -1.57
CA GLY A 84 9.82 -18.94 -1.49
C GLY A 84 10.61 -17.62 -1.67
N LEU A 85 9.95 -16.47 -1.89
CA LEU A 85 10.66 -15.20 -2.12
C LEU A 85 11.43 -14.72 -0.88
N LYS A 86 10.83 -14.82 0.32
CA LYS A 86 11.51 -14.47 1.58
C LYS A 86 12.82 -15.24 1.75
N GLN A 87 12.78 -16.56 1.54
CA GLN A 87 13.96 -17.43 1.63
C GLN A 87 15.05 -17.01 0.62
N ARG A 88 14.67 -16.74 -0.64
CA ARG A 88 15.61 -16.30 -1.68
C ARG A 88 16.24 -14.94 -1.37
N CYS A 89 15.54 -14.08 -0.66
CA CYS A 89 16.03 -12.78 -0.20
C CYS A 89 16.80 -12.85 1.13
N GLY A 90 16.91 -14.04 1.74
CA GLY A 90 17.55 -14.20 3.06
C GLY A 90 16.79 -13.53 4.21
N VAL A 91 15.50 -13.26 4.02
CA VAL A 91 14.62 -12.70 5.07
C VAL A 91 14.16 -13.85 5.96
N THR A 92 14.58 -13.83 7.23
CA THR A 92 14.13 -14.77 8.26
C THR A 92 12.74 -14.41 8.75
N GLU A 93 11.90 -15.42 8.97
CA GLU A 93 10.65 -15.23 9.71
C GLU A 93 10.99 -15.02 11.17
N VAL A 94 10.58 -13.88 11.73
CA VAL A 94 10.67 -13.58 13.16
C VAL A 94 9.24 -13.59 13.68
N LYS A 95 9.01 -14.20 14.84
CA LYS A 95 7.67 -14.22 15.42
C LYS A 95 7.29 -12.86 15.97
N ASP A 96 6.01 -12.53 15.94
CA ASP A 96 5.50 -11.25 16.45
C ASP A 96 5.87 -11.06 17.94
N GLU A 97 5.91 -12.12 18.73
CA GLU A 97 6.34 -12.07 20.13
C GLU A 97 7.83 -11.69 20.29
N GLU A 98 8.70 -12.22 19.44
CA GLU A 98 10.13 -11.91 19.46
C GLU A 98 10.40 -10.46 19.06
N ILE A 99 9.63 -9.92 18.09
CA ILE A 99 9.70 -8.51 17.67
C ILE A 99 9.20 -7.58 18.79
N ALA A 100 8.13 -7.97 19.50
CA ALA A 100 7.58 -7.17 20.59
C ALA A 100 8.50 -7.12 21.82
N GLU A 101 9.28 -8.17 22.04
CA GLU A 101 10.28 -8.25 23.12
C GLU A 101 11.61 -7.55 22.76
N GLU A 102 11.91 -7.38 21.47
CA GLU A 102 13.02 -6.54 21.00
C GLU A 102 12.72 -5.06 21.30
N ASP A 103 13.26 -4.56 22.41
CA ASP A 103 13.18 -3.14 22.75
C ASP A 103 14.03 -2.32 21.77
N GLY A 104 13.38 -1.78 20.74
CA GLY A 104 13.99 -0.91 19.72
C GLY A 104 14.40 0.47 20.22
N GLY A 105 14.38 0.73 21.53
CA GLY A 105 14.77 2.01 22.13
C GLY A 105 13.78 3.14 21.86
N GLY A 106 12.52 2.81 21.57
CA GLY A 106 11.47 3.79 21.31
C GLY A 106 10.92 4.41 22.60
N GLU A 107 10.88 5.74 22.68
CA GLU A 107 10.21 6.45 23.77
C GLU A 107 8.68 6.51 23.52
N LEU A 108 7.88 6.25 24.56
CA LEU A 108 6.42 6.34 24.49
C LEU A 108 5.99 7.79 24.20
N ALA A 109 5.67 8.10 22.95
CA ALA A 109 5.23 9.43 22.54
C ALA A 109 3.77 9.77 22.94
N GLY A 110 2.96 8.78 23.33
CA GLY A 110 1.61 8.99 23.83
C GLY A 110 0.70 7.76 23.76
N VAL A 111 -0.44 7.80 24.45
CA VAL A 111 -1.45 6.74 24.46
C VAL A 111 -2.75 7.26 23.85
N LEU A 112 -3.24 6.60 22.80
CA LEU A 112 -4.54 6.92 22.22
C LEU A 112 -5.65 6.29 23.06
N ARG A 113 -6.53 7.11 23.63
CA ARG A 113 -7.70 6.61 24.36
C ARG A 113 -8.62 5.80 23.43
N PRO A 114 -9.14 4.65 23.87
CA PRO A 114 -10.15 3.90 23.13
C PRO A 114 -11.34 4.80 22.79
N GLY A 115 -11.75 4.82 21.52
CA GLY A 115 -12.88 5.62 21.02
C GLY A 115 -12.55 7.05 20.55
N ALA A 116 -11.29 7.49 20.59
CA ALA A 116 -10.88 8.80 20.08
C ALA A 116 -11.01 8.93 18.54
N GLY A 117 -11.03 7.81 17.80
CA GLY A 117 -11.01 7.79 16.34
C GLY A 117 -12.29 8.23 15.60
N ARG A 118 -13.40 8.53 16.30
CA ARG A 118 -14.69 8.90 15.65
C ARG A 118 -14.93 10.41 15.49
N ARG A 119 -13.98 11.28 15.84
CA ARG A 119 -14.15 12.74 15.78
C ARG A 119 -13.15 13.40 14.84
N SER A 120 -13.26 13.16 13.53
CA SER A 120 -12.51 13.96 12.56
C SER A 120 -13.23 14.18 11.22
N THR A 121 -14.53 14.46 11.24
CA THR A 121 -15.20 15.10 10.09
C THR A 121 -16.28 16.06 10.59
N ARG A 122 -15.88 17.23 11.09
CA ARG A 122 -16.75 18.40 11.09
C ARG A 122 -16.06 19.52 10.33
N SER A 123 -16.46 19.64 9.07
CA SER A 123 -16.17 20.72 8.15
C SER A 123 -16.17 22.08 8.85
N ARG A 124 -15.07 22.83 8.73
CA ARG A 124 -15.13 24.29 8.84
C ARG A 124 -15.43 24.82 7.46
N ARG A 125 -16.72 25.03 7.20
CA ARG A 125 -17.21 25.97 6.19
C ARG A 125 -17.02 27.38 6.75
N THR A 126 -16.31 28.22 6.03
CA THR A 126 -16.46 29.68 6.04
C THR A 126 -16.78 30.09 4.62
#